data_AF-A0A7H8J1T0-F1
#
_entry.id   AF-A0A7H8J1T0-F1
#
_cell.length_a   1.000
_cell.length_b   1.000
_cell.length_c   1.000
_cell.angle_alpha   90.00
_cell.angle_beta   90.00
_cell.angle_gamma   90.00
#
_symmetry.space_group_name_H-M   'P 1'
#
loop_
_entity.id
_entity.type
_entity.pdbx_description
1 polymer ?
#
loop_
_entity_poly.entity_id
_entity_poly.type
_entity_poly.pdbx_seq_one_letter_code
_entity_poly.pdbx_strand_id
1 'polypeptide(L)'
;MRSERQVLGYLWASDAENAASFEPRDVGDDDVYKEGLKWLDRLRSAYDRGLGPSQALAELADLSEDDEPGTCDLASLRELTSED
;
A
#
# COMPACT_ATOMS: atom_id res chain seq x y z
N MET A 1 2.62 22.20 -13.04
CA MET A 1 3.26 20.88 -13.15
C MET A 1 2.27 19.88 -12.56
N ARG A 2 1.80 18.90 -13.33
CA ARG A 2 0.94 17.85 -12.77
C ARG A 2 1.88 16.90 -12.03
N SER A 3 1.76 16.81 -10.71
CA SER A 3 2.50 15.82 -9.94
C SER A 3 2.07 14.44 -10.45
N GLU A 4 2.98 13.75 -11.13
CA GLU A 4 2.75 12.41 -11.63
C GLU A 4 2.53 11.51 -10.41
N ARG A 5 1.29 11.06 -10.21
CA ARG A 5 0.97 10.07 -9.18
C ARG A 5 1.51 8.73 -9.68
N GLN A 6 2.64 8.32 -9.15
CA GLN A 6 3.26 7.04 -9.45
C GLN A 6 2.83 5.97 -8.44
N VAL A 7 2.53 4.78 -8.94
CA VAL A 7 2.28 3.61 -8.08
C VAL A 7 3.62 3.08 -7.59
N LEU A 8 3.84 3.14 -6.28
CA LEU A 8 5.05 2.63 -5.62
C LEU A 8 5.04 1.09 -5.51
N GLY A 9 3.86 0.49 -5.31
CA GLY A 9 3.71 -0.96 -5.15
C GLY A 9 2.28 -1.35 -4.78
N TYR A 10 2.13 -2.60 -4.39
CA TYR A 10 0.84 -3.23 -4.09
C TYR A 10 0.90 -3.88 -2.71
N LEU A 11 -0.14 -3.64 -1.91
CA LEU A 11 -0.36 -4.31 -0.64
C LEU A 11 -1.28 -5.51 -0.85
N TRP A 12 -0.97 -6.64 -0.24
CA TRP A 12 -1.80 -7.84 -0.33
C TRP A 12 -1.93 -8.53 1.03
N ALA A 13 -3.03 -9.27 1.19
CA ALA A 13 -3.26 -10.14 2.34
C ALA A 13 -3.95 -11.44 1.93
N SER A 14 -3.76 -12.44 2.77
CA SER A 14 -4.45 -13.72 2.76
C SER A 14 -4.78 -14.11 4.20
N ASP A 15 -6.06 -14.05 4.58
CA ASP A 15 -6.49 -14.53 5.90
C ASP A 15 -6.35 -16.05 6.03
N ALA A 16 -6.45 -16.79 4.92
CA ALA A 16 -6.29 -18.24 4.90
C ALA A 16 -4.87 -18.67 5.31
N GLU A 17 -3.87 -17.93 4.83
CA GLU A 17 -2.45 -18.16 5.14
C GLU A 17 -1.93 -17.31 6.31
N ASN A 18 -2.81 -16.49 6.91
CA ASN A 18 -2.47 -15.49 7.91
C ASN A 18 -1.26 -14.61 7.51
N ALA A 19 -1.24 -14.19 6.25
CA ALA A 19 -0.10 -13.52 5.63
C ALA A 19 -0.50 -12.18 5.02
N ALA A 20 0.35 -11.17 5.17
CA ALA A 20 0.22 -9.89 4.48
C ALA A 20 1.62 -9.35 4.14
N SER A 21 1.74 -8.67 3.00
CA SER A 21 3.01 -8.04 2.59
C SER A 21 2.79 -6.89 1.63
N PHE A 22 3.87 -6.16 1.38
CA PHE A 22 4.01 -5.16 0.34
C PHE A 22 4.91 -5.70 -0.78
N GLU A 23 4.48 -5.53 -2.03
CA GLU A 23 5.25 -5.85 -3.22
C GLU A 23 5.52 -4.56 -4.02
N PRO A 24 6.78 -4.07 -4.08
CA PRO A 24 7.12 -2.89 -4.87
C PRO A 24 6.88 -3.13 -6.36
N ARG A 25 6.37 -2.11 -7.06
CA ARG A 25 6.16 -2.17 -8.51
C ARG A 25 7.46 -1.97 -9.29
N ASP A 26 8.34 -1.11 -8.79
CA ASP A 26 9.67 -0.85 -9.34
C ASP A 26 10.67 -0.68 -8.19
N VAL A 27 11.70 -1.53 -8.15
CA VAL A 27 12.74 -1.53 -7.11
C VAL A 27 13.96 -0.68 -7.47
N GLY A 28 13.93 0.01 -8.61
CA GLY A 28 15.04 0.82 -9.10
C GLY A 28 15.25 2.12 -8.32
N ASP A 29 14.27 2.52 -7.51
CA ASP A 29 14.28 3.76 -6.75
C ASP A 29 14.42 3.48 -5.23
N ASP A 30 15.52 3.96 -4.63
CA ASP A 30 15.82 3.81 -3.20
C ASP A 30 14.69 4.35 -2.31
N ASP A 31 13.95 5.37 -2.78
CA ASP A 31 12.81 5.92 -2.08
C ASP A 31 11.62 4.95 -2.09
N VAL A 32 11.32 4.28 -3.22
CA VAL A 32 10.27 3.23 -3.27
C VAL A 32 10.58 2.09 -2.30
N TYR A 33 11.86 1.71 -2.19
CA TYR A 33 12.28 0.68 -1.24
C TYR A 33 12.04 1.11 0.22
N LYS A 34 12.45 2.33 0.61
CA LYS A 34 12.24 2.86 1.96
C LYS A 34 10.75 3.00 2.30
N GLU A 35 9.94 3.48 1.36
CA GLU A 35 8.49 3.56 1.55
C GLU A 35 7.87 2.16 1.70
N GLY A 36 8.33 1.18 0.92
CA GLY A 36 7.93 -0.22 1.07
C GLY A 36 8.22 -0.78 2.47
N LEU A 37 9.39 -0.47 3.03
CA LEU A 37 9.74 -0.86 4.40
C LEU A 37 8.78 -0.25 5.44
N LYS A 38 8.34 1.00 5.26
CA LYS A 38 7.35 1.61 6.16
C LYS A 38 6.02 0.85 6.12
N TRP A 39 5.56 0.42 4.93
CA TRP A 39 4.34 -0.39 4.81
C TRP A 39 4.47 -1.75 5.51
N LEU A 40 5.62 -2.41 5.39
CA LEU A 40 5.89 -3.66 6.09
C LEU A 40 5.92 -3.48 7.61
N ASP A 41 6.50 -2.38 8.11
CA ASP A 41 6.50 -2.06 9.55
C ASP A 41 5.08 -1.83 10.09
N ARG A 42 4.25 -1.10 9.33
CA ARG A 42 2.84 -0.89 9.68
C ARG A 42 2.04 -2.20 9.70
N LEU A 43 2.24 -3.08 8.72
CA LEU A 43 1.64 -4.43 8.70
C LEU A 43 2.07 -5.26 9.92
N ARG A 44 3.36 -5.20 10.27
CA ARG A 44 3.89 -5.88 11.44
C ARG A 44 3.27 -5.34 12.73
N SER A 45 3.15 -4.02 12.87
CA SER A 45 2.49 -3.39 14.02
C SER A 45 1.02 -3.82 14.16
N ALA A 46 0.28 -3.91 13.05
CA ALA A 46 -1.09 -4.43 13.05
C ALA A 46 -1.15 -5.90 13.49
N TYR A 47 -0.22 -6.72 13.01
CA TYR A 47 -0.10 -8.12 13.42
C TYR A 47 0.24 -8.27 14.92
N ASP A 48 1.18 -7.49 15.45
CA ASP A 48 1.53 -7.45 16.88
C ASP A 48 0.33 -7.02 17.76
N ARG A 49 -0.59 -6.21 17.23
CA ARG A 49 -1.87 -5.85 17.87
C ARG A 49 -2.93 -6.95 17.79
N GLY A 50 -2.66 -8.04 17.09
CA GLY A 50 -3.57 -9.17 16.91
C GLY A 50 -4.62 -8.98 15.81
N LEU A 51 -4.41 -8.04 14.88
CA LEU A 51 -5.29 -7.87 13.73
C LEU A 51 -5.06 -8.97 12.69
N GLY A 52 -6.14 -9.47 12.11
CA GLY A 52 -6.07 -10.35 10.95
C GLY A 52 -5.51 -9.62 9.72
N PRO A 53 -4.93 -10.32 8.74
CA PRO A 53 -4.35 -9.73 7.53
C PRO A 53 -5.28 -8.75 6.80
N SER A 54 -6.53 -9.14 6.54
CA SER A 54 -7.49 -8.26 5.87
C SER A 54 -7.92 -7.07 6.72
N GLN A 55 -7.96 -7.23 8.05
CA GLN A 55 -8.23 -6.14 8.98
C GLN A 55 -7.08 -5.14 9.01
N ALA A 56 -5.83 -5.63 8.95
CA ALA A 56 -4.65 -4.81 8.83
C ALA A 56 -4.70 -3.98 7.54
N LEU A 57 -5.00 -4.58 6.38
CA LEU A 57 -5.14 -3.80 5.14
C LEU A 57 -6.25 -2.74 5.22
N ALA A 58 -7.41 -3.09 5.79
CA ALA A 58 -8.51 -2.15 5.92
C ALA A 58 -8.12 -0.94 6.77
N GLU A 59 -7.43 -1.17 7.90
CA GLU A 59 -6.92 -0.10 8.76
C GLU A 59 -5.87 0.75 8.05
N LEU A 60 -4.95 0.12 7.31
CA LEU A 60 -3.90 0.82 6.57
C LEU A 60 -4.45 1.66 5.40
N ALA A 61 -5.52 1.20 4.75
CA ALA A 61 -6.21 1.96 3.72
C ALA A 61 -6.92 3.21 4.31
N ASP A 62 -7.44 3.10 5.53
CA ASP A 62 -8.16 4.19 6.25
C ASP A 62 -7.20 5.26 6.81
N LEU A 63 -5.98 4.87 7.22
CA LEU A 63 -4.94 5.78 7.72
C LEU A 63 -4.39 6.77 6.67
N SER A 64 -4.79 6.66 5.41
CA SER A 64 -4.21 7.38 4.27
C SER A 64 -4.77 8.80 4.04
N GLU A 65 -5.55 9.35 4.97
CA GLU A 65 -6.18 10.67 4.81
C GLU A 65 -5.30 11.87 5.24
N ASP A 66 -4.16 11.65 5.91
CA ASP A 66 -3.25 12.72 6.37
C ASP A 66 -1.86 12.69 5.68
N ASP A 67 -1.66 13.65 4.76
CA ASP A 67 -0.41 14.23 4.18
C ASP A 67 0.72 13.35 3.56
N GLU A 68 0.64 12.02 3.53
CA GLU A 68 1.61 11.11 2.85
C GLU A 68 0.97 10.37 1.63
N PRO A 69 1.73 9.68 0.74
CA PRO A 69 1.17 9.11 -0.49
C PRO A 69 -0.01 8.18 -0.22
N GLY A 70 -1.20 8.61 -0.61
CA GLY A 70 -2.47 7.95 -0.31
C GLY A 70 -2.71 6.66 -1.10
N THR A 71 -3.62 5.84 -0.59
CA THR A 71 -4.02 4.57 -1.21
C THR A 71 -5.11 4.81 -2.26
N CYS A 72 -5.01 4.20 -3.44
CA CYS A 72 -6.02 4.29 -4.50
C CYS A 72 -6.43 2.89 -4.93
N ASP A 73 -7.73 2.60 -4.98
CA ASP A 73 -8.22 1.31 -5.48
C ASP A 73 -7.85 1.11 -6.97
N LEU A 74 -7.70 -0.15 -7.39
CA LEU A 74 -7.32 -0.51 -8.75
C LEU A 74 -8.32 -0.02 -9.81
N ALA A 75 -9.61 0.09 -9.47
CA ALA A 75 -10.60 0.66 -10.37
C ALA A 75 -10.32 2.15 -10.63
N SER A 76 -10.08 2.91 -9.55
CA SER A 76 -9.75 4.34 -9.63
C SER A 76 -8.40 4.59 -10.31
N LEU A 77 -7.41 3.73 -10.07
CA LEU A 77 -6.14 3.77 -10.80
C LEU A 77 -6.36 3.55 -12.30
N ARG A 78 -7.21 2.58 -12.68
CA ARG A 78 -7.50 2.30 -14.08
C ARG A 78 -8.14 3.50 -14.78
N GLU A 79 -9.11 4.15 -14.15
CA GLU A 79 -9.75 5.35 -14.70
C GLU A 79 -8.74 6.50 -14.92
N LEU A 80 -7.85 6.75 -13.95
CA LEU A 80 -6.81 7.77 -14.07
C LEU A 80 -5.78 7.49 -15.19
N THR A 81 -5.55 6.22 -15.50
CA THR A 81 -4.62 5.81 -16.57
C THR A 81 -5.31 5.61 -17.93
N SER A 82 -6.64 5.74 -18.01
CA SER A 82 -7.43 5.52 -19.23
C SER A 82 -7.86 6.81 -19.93
N GLU A 83 -7.57 7.98 -19.36
CA GLU A 83 -7.69 9.26 -20.05
C GLU A 83 -6.37 9.57 -20.79
N ASP A 84 -6.30 9.16 -22.06
CA ASP A 84 -5.32 9.59 -23.07
C ASP A 84 -6.05 10.30 -24.24
#